data_AF-A0A2H9MXJ7-F1
#
_entry.id   AF-A0A2H9MXJ7-F1
#
_cell.length_a   1.000
_cell.length_b   1.000
_cell.length_c   1.000
_cell.angle_alpha   90.00
_cell.angle_beta   90.00
_cell.angle_gamma   90.00
#
_symmetry.space_group_name_H-M   'P 1'
#
loop_
_entity.id
_entity.type
_entity.pdbx_description
1 polymer ?
#
loop_
_entity_poly.entity_id
_entity_poly.type
_entity_poly.pdbx_seq_one_letter_code
_entity_poly.pdbx_strand_id
1 'polypeptide(L)'
;MTDYILEYKKKTKGSAKLFEKSLKFHVNGVSHNIRFFEPYPFVVKSSSGKNLVDIDNNKYTDYWMGHWSLILGHGTKQIKDAVKKQIEKSWMYGTVNEQTIKLSELISKAVPVAEKIRYVTSGTEATMYAVRLARSVTGKKIIAKIDGGWHGYTSDLLKSVNWPFTESESSGVINEEKIISIPFNDLEKSLEILKKNSNDLAGIIIEPILGGGGCIPAHPDYLKGIQEFCKKNNSLFILDEIVTGFRFKFGCLYPTMNLDPDIVTLGKIVGGGMPIGVMCGKKEIMEHSNTKGKKKTE
;
A
#
# COMPACT_ATOMS: atom_id res chain seq x y z
N MET A 1 21.97 29.41 -9.78
CA MET A 1 21.45 28.62 -8.64
C MET A 1 20.50 29.54 -7.89
N THR A 2 19.23 29.16 -7.73
CA THR A 2 18.23 30.01 -7.06
C THR A 2 18.62 30.28 -5.61
N ASP A 3 18.20 31.42 -5.08
CA ASP A 3 18.56 31.89 -3.72
C ASP A 3 18.26 30.82 -2.65
N TYR A 4 17.10 30.15 -2.75
CA TYR A 4 16.70 29.11 -1.81
C TYR A 4 17.61 27.87 -1.81
N ILE A 5 18.24 27.51 -2.93
CA ILE A 5 19.15 26.34 -2.99
C ILE A 5 20.46 26.68 -2.26
N LEU A 6 20.96 27.91 -2.40
CA LEU A 6 22.14 28.37 -1.69
C LEU A 6 21.88 28.43 -0.18
N GLU A 7 20.72 28.95 0.21
CA GLU A 7 20.29 28.97 1.61
C GLU A 7 20.15 27.56 2.19
N TYR A 8 19.51 26.64 1.45
CA TYR A 8 19.40 25.23 1.83
C TYR A 8 20.78 24.64 2.09
N LYS A 9 21.70 24.74 1.13
CA LYS A 9 23.07 24.21 1.26
C LYS A 9 23.84 24.83 2.42
N LYS A 10 23.62 26.12 2.70
CA LYS A 10 24.25 26.81 3.83
C LYS A 10 23.76 26.26 5.17
N LYS A 11 22.48 25.88 5.27
CA LYS A 11 21.84 25.36 6.48
C LYS A 11 22.04 23.85 6.69
N THR A 12 22.36 23.09 5.64
CA THR A 12 22.43 21.62 5.69
C THR A 12 23.81 21.05 5.33
N LYS A 13 24.89 21.74 5.73
CA LYS A 13 26.29 21.37 5.36
C LYS A 13 26.71 19.97 5.83
N GLY A 14 26.33 19.60 7.04
CA GLY A 14 26.57 18.27 7.60
C GLY A 14 25.81 17.22 6.81
N SER A 15 24.55 17.48 6.48
CA SER A 15 23.73 16.61 5.62
C SER A 15 24.38 16.38 4.27
N ALA A 16 24.90 17.44 3.62
CA ALA A 16 25.64 17.33 2.36
C ALA A 16 26.81 16.34 2.47
N LYS A 17 27.67 16.55 3.46
CA LYS A 17 28.88 15.74 3.71
C LYS A 17 28.55 14.28 4.02
N LEU A 18 27.45 14.03 4.74
CA LEU A 18 27.04 12.67 5.07
C LEU A 18 26.35 11.99 3.87
N PHE A 19 25.57 12.72 3.10
CA PHE A 19 24.93 12.22 1.88
C PHE A 19 25.95 11.85 0.79
N GLU A 20 27.06 12.59 0.67
CA GLU A 20 28.21 12.20 -0.18
C GLU A 20 28.75 10.80 0.15
N LYS A 21 28.71 10.39 1.42
CA LYS A 21 29.06 9.01 1.80
C LYS A 21 27.98 8.02 1.35
N SER A 22 26.71 8.38 1.49
CA SER A 22 25.57 7.56 1.06
C SER A 22 25.66 7.21 -0.44
N LEU A 23 26.05 8.18 -1.26
CA LEU A 23 26.24 8.01 -2.72
C LEU A 23 27.27 6.94 -3.08
N LYS A 24 28.22 6.60 -2.19
CA LYS A 24 29.20 5.53 -2.42
C LYS A 24 28.59 4.13 -2.32
N PHE A 25 27.47 4.00 -1.60
CA PHE A 25 26.87 2.70 -1.27
C PHE A 25 25.51 2.50 -1.92
N HIS A 26 24.80 3.57 -2.26
CA HIS A 26 23.43 3.52 -2.74
C HIS A 26 23.27 4.32 -4.03
N VAL A 27 22.49 3.78 -4.98
CA VAL A 27 22.09 4.50 -6.19
C VAL A 27 21.32 5.77 -5.79
N ASN A 28 21.76 6.93 -6.28
CA ASN A 28 21.26 8.24 -5.86
C ASN A 28 21.26 8.47 -4.33
N GLY A 29 22.07 7.74 -3.56
CA GLY A 29 22.24 7.92 -2.13
C GLY A 29 21.00 7.58 -1.29
N VAL A 30 19.98 6.93 -1.86
CA VAL A 30 18.71 6.59 -1.19
C VAL A 30 18.29 5.14 -1.45
N SER A 31 17.40 4.61 -0.61
CA SER A 31 16.83 3.26 -0.76
C SER A 31 15.41 3.24 -1.33
N HIS A 32 14.85 4.40 -1.68
CA HIS A 32 13.55 4.54 -2.33
C HIS A 32 13.51 5.85 -3.11
N ASN A 33 13.04 5.82 -4.36
CA ASN A 33 13.17 6.95 -5.30
C ASN A 33 12.57 8.25 -4.75
N ILE A 34 11.37 8.20 -4.16
CA ILE A 34 10.69 9.38 -3.58
C ILE A 34 11.43 10.04 -2.41
N ARG A 35 12.47 9.41 -1.85
CA ARG A 35 13.29 10.01 -0.78
C ARG A 35 14.38 10.92 -1.33
N PHE A 36 14.66 10.84 -2.63
CA PHE A 36 15.60 11.75 -3.27
C PHE A 36 14.89 13.04 -3.69
N PHE A 37 15.54 14.18 -3.42
CA PHE A 37 15.18 15.47 -3.97
C PHE A 37 16.44 16.33 -4.09
N GLU A 38 16.46 17.19 -5.11
CA GLU A 38 17.57 18.09 -5.38
C GLU A 38 17.68 19.19 -4.30
N PRO A 39 18.91 19.66 -3.97
CA PRO A 39 20.20 19.17 -4.45
C PRO A 39 20.67 17.87 -3.76
N TYR A 40 20.11 17.57 -2.59
CA TYR A 40 20.29 16.34 -1.84
C TYR A 40 19.30 16.33 -0.65
N PRO A 41 18.85 15.16 -0.18
CA PRO A 41 18.04 15.06 1.03
C PRO A 41 18.81 15.47 2.29
N PHE A 42 18.14 16.16 3.22
CA PHE A 42 18.71 16.37 4.56
C PHE A 42 18.77 15.04 5.31
N VAL A 43 19.76 14.88 6.21
CA VAL A 43 19.91 13.63 6.97
C VAL A 43 19.29 13.79 8.35
N VAL A 44 18.28 12.97 8.65
CA VAL A 44 17.58 12.99 9.94
C VAL A 44 18.47 12.47 11.06
N LYS A 45 18.57 13.24 12.15
CA LYS A 45 19.23 12.87 13.40
C LYS A 45 18.26 12.27 14.41
N SER A 46 17.07 12.86 14.54
CA SER A 46 16.06 12.41 15.50
C SER A 46 14.66 12.89 15.11
N SER A 47 13.64 12.30 15.73
CA SER A 47 12.25 12.70 15.54
C SER A 47 11.43 12.57 16.82
N SER A 48 10.41 13.42 16.97
CA SER A 48 9.48 13.35 18.10
C SER A 48 8.19 14.12 17.83
N GLY A 49 7.06 13.46 18.09
CA GLY A 49 5.73 14.01 17.83
C GLY A 49 5.60 14.36 16.35
N LYS A 50 5.40 15.64 16.05
CA LYS A 50 5.30 16.13 14.67
C LYS A 50 6.62 16.60 14.05
N ASN A 51 7.75 16.42 14.72
CA ASN A 51 9.00 17.07 14.32
C ASN A 51 10.06 16.07 13.86
N LEU A 52 10.81 16.47 12.83
CA LEU A 52 12.12 15.93 12.48
C LEU A 52 13.19 16.94 12.88
N VAL A 53 14.36 16.43 13.27
CA VAL A 53 15.57 17.23 13.48
C VAL A 53 16.67 16.61 12.63
N ASP A 54 17.30 17.39 11.76
CA ASP A 54 18.43 16.90 10.95
C ASP A 54 19.76 16.92 11.73
N ILE A 55 20.83 16.45 11.10
CA ILE A 55 22.17 16.42 11.73
C ILE A 55 22.81 17.80 11.89
N ASP A 56 22.29 18.81 11.21
CA ASP A 56 22.68 20.21 11.33
C ASP A 56 21.87 20.95 12.43
N ASN A 57 20.95 20.24 13.10
CA ASN A 57 20.02 20.71 14.13
C ASN A 57 18.90 21.64 13.64
N ASN A 58 18.62 21.64 12.33
CA ASN A 58 17.41 22.25 11.80
C ASN A 58 16.19 21.43 12.23
N LYS A 59 15.11 22.12 12.63
CA LYS A 59 13.86 21.49 13.06
C LYS A 59 12.77 21.69 12.00
N TYR A 60 12.13 20.60 11.61
CA TYR A 60 11.08 20.57 10.60
C TYR A 60 9.77 20.10 11.23
N THR A 61 8.65 20.72 10.86
CA THR A 61 7.33 20.10 11.07
C THR A 61 7.10 19.11 9.95
N ASP A 62 6.90 17.85 10.29
CA ASP A 62 6.76 16.75 9.34
C ASP A 62 5.29 16.54 8.96
N TYR A 63 4.96 16.81 7.70
CA TYR A 63 3.65 16.48 7.12
C TYR A 63 3.69 15.16 6.33
N TRP A 64 4.88 14.59 6.13
CA TRP A 64 5.09 13.34 5.41
C TRP A 64 4.87 12.11 6.30
N MET A 65 5.24 12.21 7.58
CA MET A 65 4.90 11.24 8.63
C MET A 65 5.18 9.78 8.22
N GLY A 66 6.37 9.53 7.70
CA GLY A 66 6.80 8.19 7.27
C GLY A 66 5.95 7.61 6.15
N HIS A 67 5.71 8.38 5.07
CA HIS A 67 4.79 8.00 3.99
C HIS A 67 3.36 7.77 4.49
N TRP A 68 2.90 8.66 5.38
CA TRP A 68 1.59 8.64 6.03
C TRP A 68 1.33 7.45 6.97
N SER A 69 2.34 6.63 7.29
CA SER A 69 2.20 5.50 8.22
C SER A 69 2.10 5.94 9.69
N LEU A 70 2.73 7.06 10.04
CA LEU A 70 2.82 7.53 11.42
C LEU A 70 1.68 8.50 11.75
N ILE A 71 0.43 8.03 11.69
CA ILE A 71 -0.74 8.88 11.99
C ILE A 71 -0.72 9.41 13.44
N LEU A 72 -0.09 8.69 14.36
CA LEU A 72 0.09 9.10 15.77
C LEU A 72 1.36 9.93 16.00
N GLY A 73 2.11 10.27 14.95
CA GLY A 73 3.38 10.98 15.01
C GLY A 73 4.59 10.11 15.34
N HIS A 74 5.75 10.76 15.40
CA HIS A 74 7.05 10.14 15.67
C HIS A 74 7.23 9.75 17.13
N GLY A 75 7.60 8.49 17.36
CA GLY A 75 8.09 8.04 18.66
C GLY A 75 7.07 8.23 19.79
N THR A 76 5.81 7.93 19.53
CA THR A 76 4.71 8.03 20.50
C THR A 76 4.98 7.14 21.72
N LYS A 77 4.77 7.66 22.94
CA LYS A 77 5.11 6.97 24.19
C LYS A 77 4.43 5.60 24.30
N GLN A 78 3.15 5.53 23.97
CA GLN A 78 2.35 4.32 24.03
C GLN A 78 2.92 3.21 23.13
N ILE A 79 3.33 3.56 21.90
CA ILE A 79 3.92 2.61 20.94
C ILE A 79 5.30 2.16 21.46
N LYS A 80 6.15 3.10 21.89
CA LYS A 80 7.48 2.78 22.43
C LYS A 80 7.39 1.84 23.64
N ASP A 81 6.48 2.10 24.55
CA ASP A 81 6.29 1.29 25.76
C ASP A 81 5.77 -0.12 25.41
N ALA A 82 4.85 -0.22 24.45
CA ALA A 82 4.35 -1.51 23.96
C ALA A 82 5.45 -2.35 23.30
N VAL A 83 6.26 -1.71 22.45
CA VAL A 83 7.40 -2.37 21.77
C VAL A 83 8.45 -2.81 22.77
N LYS A 84 8.83 -1.97 23.74
CA LYS A 84 9.79 -2.34 24.81
C LYS A 84 9.30 -3.57 25.58
N LYS A 85 8.04 -3.56 26.03
CA LYS A 85 7.45 -4.71 26.72
C LYS A 85 7.45 -5.99 25.88
N GLN A 86 7.27 -5.87 24.56
CA GLN A 86 7.32 -7.02 23.67
C GLN A 86 8.74 -7.55 23.48
N ILE A 87 9.75 -6.67 23.39
CA ILE A 87 11.16 -7.06 23.26
C ILE A 87 11.60 -7.93 24.44
N GLU A 88 11.16 -7.62 25.67
CA GLU A 88 11.43 -8.46 26.85
C GLU A 88 10.85 -9.89 26.73
N LYS A 89 9.87 -10.10 25.84
CA LYS A 89 9.26 -11.41 25.55
C LYS A 89 9.78 -12.04 24.25
N SER A 90 10.81 -11.49 23.61
CA SER A 90 11.25 -11.77 22.22
C SER A 90 10.44 -11.07 21.12
N TRP A 91 11.09 -10.88 19.96
CA TRP A 91 10.55 -10.17 18.79
C TRP A 91 9.96 -11.09 17.70
N MET A 92 10.22 -12.40 17.75
CA MET A 92 9.68 -13.37 16.78
C MET A 92 9.62 -14.78 17.36
N TYR A 93 8.50 -15.49 17.14
CA TYR A 93 8.27 -16.83 17.69
C TYR A 93 8.27 -17.95 16.64
N GLY A 94 8.11 -17.64 15.35
CA GLY A 94 7.94 -18.66 14.31
C GLY A 94 6.66 -19.49 14.43
N THR A 95 5.71 -19.05 15.28
CA THR A 95 4.42 -19.72 15.52
C THR A 95 3.36 -18.71 15.99
N VAL A 96 2.16 -19.19 16.25
CA VAL A 96 0.99 -18.40 16.70
C VAL A 96 1.29 -17.64 17.99
N ASN A 97 0.71 -16.44 18.13
CA ASN A 97 0.87 -15.62 19.32
C ASN A 97 -0.38 -14.76 19.61
N GLU A 98 -0.52 -14.36 20.87
CA GLU A 98 -1.69 -13.62 21.38
C GLU A 98 -1.87 -12.26 20.69
N GLN A 99 -0.79 -11.59 20.32
CA GLN A 99 -0.78 -10.26 19.72
C GLN A 99 -1.44 -10.29 18.34
N THR A 100 -1.14 -11.31 17.53
CA THR A 100 -1.79 -11.52 16.22
C THR A 100 -3.28 -11.80 16.34
N ILE A 101 -3.72 -12.49 17.40
CA ILE A 101 -5.14 -12.76 17.65
C ILE A 101 -5.84 -11.45 18.02
N LYS A 102 -5.31 -10.70 18.99
CA LYS A 102 -5.86 -9.40 19.42
C LYS A 102 -5.94 -8.38 18.29
N LEU A 103 -4.91 -8.30 17.43
CA LEU A 103 -4.94 -7.42 16.27
C LEU A 103 -6.01 -7.85 15.27
N SER A 104 -6.16 -9.16 15.05
CA SER A 104 -7.18 -9.70 14.15
C SER A 104 -8.59 -9.37 14.64
N GLU A 105 -8.87 -9.52 15.94
CA GLU A 105 -10.16 -9.16 16.54
C GLU A 105 -10.49 -7.68 16.34
N LEU A 106 -9.50 -6.79 16.52
CA LEU A 106 -9.67 -5.35 16.29
C LEU A 106 -9.94 -5.02 14.82
N ILE A 107 -9.22 -5.66 13.90
CA ILE A 107 -9.43 -5.47 12.46
C ILE A 107 -10.80 -5.98 12.04
N SER A 108 -11.17 -7.21 12.41
CA SER A 108 -12.49 -7.79 12.09
C SER A 108 -13.64 -6.97 12.66
N LYS A 109 -13.47 -6.34 13.83
CA LYS A 109 -14.46 -5.41 14.39
C LYS A 109 -14.59 -4.11 13.57
N ALA A 110 -13.48 -3.61 13.03
CA ALA A 110 -13.43 -2.31 12.35
C ALA A 110 -13.69 -2.40 10.83
N VAL A 111 -13.42 -3.57 10.23
CA VAL A 111 -13.45 -3.82 8.80
C VAL A 111 -14.44 -4.97 8.55
N PRO A 112 -15.71 -4.67 8.17
CA PRO A 112 -16.77 -5.67 8.06
C PRO A 112 -16.42 -6.91 7.25
N VAL A 113 -15.74 -6.75 6.10
CA VAL A 113 -15.37 -7.88 5.24
C VAL A 113 -14.18 -8.69 5.77
N ALA A 114 -13.52 -8.29 6.85
CA ALA A 114 -12.33 -8.97 7.38
C ALA A 114 -12.70 -10.21 8.23
N GLU A 115 -13.41 -11.16 7.63
CA GLU A 115 -13.81 -12.42 8.29
C GLU A 115 -12.61 -13.37 8.47
N LYS A 116 -11.65 -13.30 7.55
CA LYS A 116 -10.35 -13.98 7.62
C LYS A 116 -9.24 -13.01 7.27
N ILE A 117 -8.08 -13.19 7.90
CA ILE A 117 -6.94 -12.28 7.83
C ILE A 117 -5.66 -13.07 7.59
N ARG A 118 -4.81 -12.56 6.69
CA ARG A 118 -3.42 -12.97 6.51
C ARG A 118 -2.51 -11.76 6.72
N TYR A 119 -1.54 -11.90 7.61
CA TYR A 119 -0.49 -10.91 7.81
C TYR A 119 0.71 -11.18 6.91
N VAL A 120 1.32 -10.10 6.44
CA VAL A 120 2.56 -10.07 5.65
C VAL A 120 3.41 -8.90 6.13
N THR A 121 4.59 -8.68 5.55
CA THR A 121 5.55 -7.68 6.04
C THR A 121 5.41 -6.31 5.37
N SER A 122 4.68 -6.23 4.25
CA SER A 122 4.46 -4.97 3.53
C SER A 122 3.12 -4.90 2.82
N GLY A 123 2.69 -3.67 2.50
CA GLY A 123 1.53 -3.44 1.63
C GLY A 123 1.67 -4.08 0.24
N THR A 124 2.88 -4.04 -0.34
CA THR A 124 3.21 -4.71 -1.61
C THR A 124 2.95 -6.21 -1.56
N GLU A 125 3.30 -6.87 -0.45
CA GLU A 125 3.00 -8.30 -0.29
C GLU A 125 1.49 -8.54 -0.16
N ALA A 126 0.76 -7.64 0.53
CA ALA A 126 -0.67 -7.82 0.73
C ALA A 126 -1.43 -7.76 -0.60
N THR A 127 -1.09 -6.82 -1.48
CA THR A 127 -1.67 -6.68 -2.83
C THR A 127 -1.23 -7.82 -3.75
N MET A 128 0.02 -8.28 -3.65
CA MET A 128 0.51 -9.46 -4.36
C MET A 128 -0.31 -10.72 -4.01
N TYR A 129 -0.51 -11.00 -2.72
CA TYR A 129 -1.31 -12.14 -2.27
C TYR A 129 -2.78 -11.98 -2.71
N ALA A 130 -3.34 -10.77 -2.68
CA ALA A 130 -4.72 -10.54 -3.10
C ALA A 130 -4.92 -10.86 -4.60
N VAL A 131 -3.98 -10.44 -5.45
CA VAL A 131 -3.96 -10.76 -6.88
C VAL A 131 -3.84 -12.26 -7.13
N ARG A 132 -2.90 -12.93 -6.44
CA ARG A 132 -2.72 -14.38 -6.56
C ARG A 132 -3.98 -15.14 -6.11
N LEU A 133 -4.58 -14.74 -5.01
CA LEU A 133 -5.81 -15.33 -4.50
C LEU A 133 -6.97 -15.13 -5.47
N ALA A 134 -7.13 -13.95 -6.06
CA ALA A 134 -8.17 -13.70 -7.06
C ALA A 134 -8.05 -14.63 -8.28
N ARG A 135 -6.83 -14.82 -8.79
CA ARG A 135 -6.56 -15.79 -9.87
C ARG A 135 -6.86 -17.21 -9.43
N SER A 136 -6.45 -17.60 -8.21
CA SER A 136 -6.71 -18.94 -7.67
C SER A 136 -8.19 -19.25 -7.46
N VAL A 137 -8.98 -18.27 -7.01
CA VAL A 137 -10.42 -18.42 -6.74
C VAL A 137 -11.21 -18.52 -8.04
N THR A 138 -10.88 -17.68 -9.02
CA THR A 138 -11.65 -17.58 -10.26
C THR A 138 -11.18 -18.53 -11.37
N GLY A 139 -9.94 -19.03 -11.29
CA GLY A 139 -9.28 -19.77 -12.37
C GLY A 139 -8.89 -18.92 -13.57
N LYS A 140 -9.07 -17.59 -13.47
CA LYS A 140 -8.81 -16.61 -14.52
C LYS A 140 -7.44 -15.94 -14.32
N LYS A 141 -6.89 -15.29 -15.35
CA LYS A 141 -5.51 -14.80 -15.33
C LYS A 141 -5.38 -13.28 -15.30
N ILE A 142 -6.31 -12.55 -15.92
CA ILE A 142 -6.22 -11.11 -16.10
C ILE A 142 -6.58 -10.39 -14.80
N ILE A 143 -5.79 -9.39 -14.42
CA ILE A 143 -6.13 -8.42 -13.39
C ILE A 143 -6.30 -7.07 -14.06
N ALA A 144 -7.35 -6.34 -13.69
CA ALA A 144 -7.47 -4.93 -14.03
C ALA A 144 -6.98 -4.05 -12.88
N LYS A 145 -6.22 -3.00 -13.20
CA LYS A 145 -5.84 -1.94 -12.27
C LYS A 145 -6.11 -0.57 -12.89
N ILE A 146 -5.98 0.47 -12.07
CA ILE A 146 -6.19 1.84 -12.49
C ILE A 146 -4.89 2.48 -13.02
N ASP A 147 -5.03 3.30 -14.06
CA ASP A 147 -4.00 4.23 -14.52
C ASP A 147 -3.58 5.19 -13.39
N GLY A 148 -2.29 5.22 -13.05
CA GLY A 148 -1.78 6.02 -11.94
C GLY A 148 -1.99 5.40 -10.55
N GLY A 149 -2.69 4.25 -10.45
CA GLY A 149 -2.85 3.50 -9.21
C GLY A 149 -1.56 2.78 -8.82
N TRP A 150 -1.11 2.97 -7.58
CA TRP A 150 0.13 2.37 -7.07
C TRP A 150 -0.16 1.37 -5.96
N HIS A 151 0.04 0.09 -6.28
CA HIS A 151 -0.26 -1.02 -5.37
C HIS A 151 1.02 -1.76 -4.91
N GLY A 152 2.17 -1.08 -4.94
CA GLY A 152 3.47 -1.65 -4.61
C GLY A 152 4.31 -2.05 -5.82
N TYR A 153 5.51 -2.58 -5.56
CA TYR A 153 6.56 -2.86 -6.56
C TYR A 153 6.56 -4.28 -7.13
N THR A 154 5.46 -5.02 -7.05
CA THR A 154 5.37 -6.34 -7.70
C THR A 154 5.21 -6.19 -9.21
N SER A 155 5.81 -7.08 -10.00
CA SER A 155 5.74 -7.04 -11.47
C SER A 155 4.31 -6.90 -12.01
N ASP A 156 3.35 -7.64 -11.45
CA ASP A 156 1.93 -7.59 -11.83
C ASP A 156 1.29 -6.20 -11.63
N LEU A 157 1.74 -5.43 -10.62
CA LEU A 157 1.05 -4.20 -10.20
C LEU A 157 1.84 -2.94 -10.50
N LEU A 158 3.01 -3.08 -11.12
CA LEU A 158 3.85 -1.96 -11.53
C LEU A 158 3.36 -1.30 -12.82
N LYS A 159 2.61 -1.98 -13.68
CA LYS A 159 2.14 -1.45 -14.96
C LYS A 159 1.34 -0.14 -14.81
N SER A 160 1.59 0.85 -15.65
CA SER A 160 0.80 2.09 -15.77
C SER A 160 0.65 2.86 -14.43
N VAL A 161 1.76 3.12 -13.74
CA VAL A 161 1.82 3.87 -12.45
C VAL A 161 2.15 5.35 -12.70
N ASN A 162 3.03 5.64 -13.64
CA ASN A 162 3.55 6.94 -14.00
C ASN A 162 3.18 7.28 -15.44
N TRP A 163 2.91 8.56 -15.69
CA TRP A 163 2.66 9.05 -17.04
C TRP A 163 3.96 9.05 -17.87
N PRO A 164 3.95 8.68 -19.18
CA PRO A 164 2.79 8.30 -20.00
C PRO A 164 2.48 6.79 -19.87
N PHE A 165 1.30 6.44 -19.35
CA PHE A 165 0.88 5.08 -18.94
C PHE A 165 0.98 3.97 -20.00
N THR A 166 1.33 4.32 -21.23
CA THR A 166 1.60 3.45 -22.38
C THR A 166 2.98 2.81 -22.35
N GLU A 167 3.92 3.35 -21.57
CA GLU A 167 5.28 2.83 -21.45
C GLU A 167 5.40 1.84 -20.28
N SER A 168 6.29 0.86 -20.44
CA SER A 168 6.60 -0.07 -19.36
C SER A 168 7.43 0.62 -18.29
N GLU A 169 7.12 0.33 -17.04
CA GLU A 169 7.70 1.01 -15.87
C GLU A 169 9.10 0.52 -15.54
N SER A 170 9.46 -0.64 -16.07
CA SER A 170 10.80 -1.19 -15.97
C SER A 170 11.01 -2.22 -17.07
N SER A 171 12.20 -2.20 -17.67
CA SER A 171 12.66 -3.23 -18.61
C SER A 171 12.76 -4.64 -17.99
N GLY A 172 12.64 -4.76 -16.66
CA GLY A 172 12.61 -6.04 -15.95
C GLY A 172 11.22 -6.63 -15.72
N VAL A 173 10.14 -5.93 -16.09
CA VAL A 173 8.78 -6.47 -15.95
C VAL A 173 8.48 -7.42 -17.11
N ILE A 174 7.91 -8.58 -16.79
CA ILE A 174 7.48 -9.59 -17.76
C ILE A 174 5.97 -9.82 -17.64
N ASN A 175 5.37 -10.30 -18.73
CA ASN A 175 3.95 -10.70 -18.79
C ASN A 175 2.93 -9.58 -18.52
N GLU A 176 3.23 -8.35 -18.94
CA GLU A 176 2.33 -7.19 -18.76
C GLU A 176 0.98 -7.36 -19.46
N GLU A 177 0.83 -8.29 -20.40
CA GLU A 177 -0.43 -8.60 -21.07
C GLU A 177 -1.48 -9.23 -20.15
N LYS A 178 -1.09 -9.74 -18.97
CA LYS A 178 -2.01 -10.25 -17.94
C LYS A 178 -2.53 -9.16 -17.00
N ILE A 179 -2.11 -7.93 -17.22
CA ILE A 179 -2.52 -6.77 -16.44
C ILE A 179 -3.10 -5.76 -17.42
N ILE A 180 -4.38 -5.42 -17.27
CA ILE A 180 -5.01 -4.38 -18.07
C ILE A 180 -5.16 -3.12 -17.21
N SER A 181 -4.94 -1.97 -17.83
CA SER A 181 -5.14 -0.69 -17.17
C SER A 181 -6.45 -0.06 -17.64
N ILE A 182 -7.20 0.53 -16.71
CA ILE A 182 -8.45 1.24 -16.98
C ILE A 182 -8.38 2.68 -16.44
N PRO A 183 -9.02 3.64 -17.11
CA PRO A 183 -8.94 5.05 -16.72
C PRO A 183 -9.73 5.33 -15.44
N PHE A 184 -9.10 5.97 -14.46
CA PHE A 184 -9.77 6.35 -13.21
C PHE A 184 -10.88 7.38 -13.47
N ASN A 185 -12.03 7.23 -12.80
CA ASN A 185 -13.18 8.12 -12.90
C ASN A 185 -13.84 8.26 -14.29
N ASP A 186 -13.40 7.50 -15.29
CA ASP A 186 -14.07 7.33 -16.59
C ASP A 186 -14.72 5.93 -16.64
N LEU A 187 -15.94 5.84 -16.10
CA LEU A 187 -16.64 4.56 -15.93
C LEU A 187 -16.97 3.92 -17.28
N GLU A 188 -17.40 4.72 -18.26
CA GLU A 188 -17.81 4.20 -19.56
C GLU A 188 -16.65 3.51 -20.27
N LYS A 189 -15.50 4.19 -20.40
CA LYS A 189 -14.30 3.60 -21.01
C LYS A 189 -13.75 2.44 -20.20
N SER A 190 -13.79 2.54 -18.87
CA SER A 190 -13.39 1.43 -18.00
C SER A 190 -14.22 0.19 -18.28
N LEU A 191 -15.55 0.30 -18.33
CA LEU A 191 -16.44 -0.81 -18.63
C LEU A 191 -16.24 -1.35 -20.05
N GLU A 192 -15.94 -0.51 -21.03
CA GLU A 192 -15.60 -0.96 -22.39
C GLU A 192 -14.37 -1.89 -22.39
N ILE A 193 -13.28 -1.47 -21.74
CA ILE A 193 -12.03 -2.24 -21.63
C ILE A 193 -12.28 -3.54 -20.86
N LEU A 194 -13.00 -3.46 -19.74
CA LEU A 194 -13.32 -4.62 -18.90
C LEU A 194 -14.17 -5.65 -19.65
N LYS A 195 -15.18 -5.22 -20.42
CA LYS A 195 -16.02 -6.11 -21.24
C LYS A 195 -15.20 -6.92 -22.25
N LYS A 196 -14.21 -6.30 -22.89
CA LYS A 196 -13.30 -6.98 -23.85
C LYS A 196 -12.47 -8.10 -23.20
N ASN A 197 -12.27 -8.04 -21.88
CA ASN A 197 -11.45 -8.99 -21.13
C ASN A 197 -12.27 -9.87 -20.16
N SER A 198 -13.60 -9.77 -20.19
CA SER A 198 -14.54 -10.38 -19.25
C SER A 198 -14.30 -11.89 -19.01
N ASN A 199 -14.04 -12.64 -20.08
CA ASN A 199 -13.87 -14.10 -20.03
C ASN A 199 -12.69 -14.57 -19.16
N ASP A 200 -11.62 -13.78 -19.03
CA ASP A 200 -10.40 -14.15 -18.31
C ASP A 200 -10.03 -13.15 -17.20
N LEU A 201 -10.97 -12.31 -16.77
CA LEU A 201 -10.77 -11.34 -15.69
C LEU A 201 -10.96 -11.96 -14.30
N ALA A 202 -9.88 -12.12 -13.55
CA ALA A 202 -9.87 -12.65 -12.20
C ALA A 202 -10.33 -11.64 -11.14
N GLY A 203 -9.95 -10.37 -11.31
CA GLY A 203 -10.30 -9.34 -10.37
C GLY A 203 -9.87 -7.95 -10.81
N ILE A 204 -10.41 -6.96 -10.10
CA ILE A 204 -10.10 -5.55 -10.29
C ILE A 204 -9.57 -5.03 -8.95
N ILE A 205 -8.36 -4.47 -8.96
CA ILE A 205 -7.73 -3.83 -7.80
C ILE A 205 -7.73 -2.32 -7.97
N ILE A 206 -8.15 -1.60 -6.92
CA ILE A 206 -8.33 -0.16 -6.97
C ILE A 206 -8.23 0.49 -5.58
N GLU A 207 -7.59 1.66 -5.51
CA GLU A 207 -7.61 2.51 -4.32
C GLU A 207 -8.90 3.36 -4.31
N PRO A 208 -9.61 3.50 -3.17
CA PRO A 208 -10.76 4.41 -3.09
C PRO A 208 -10.38 5.89 -3.33
N ILE A 209 -9.13 6.23 -2.99
CA ILE A 209 -8.48 7.52 -3.26
C ILE A 209 -7.09 7.18 -3.75
N LEU A 210 -6.74 7.55 -4.98
CA LEU A 210 -5.39 7.31 -5.53
C LEU A 210 -4.37 8.08 -4.69
N GLY A 211 -3.60 7.38 -3.86
CA GLY A 211 -2.59 8.01 -3.01
C GLY A 211 -1.42 8.49 -3.85
N GLY A 212 -0.70 7.54 -4.46
CA GLY A 212 0.48 7.81 -5.29
C GLY A 212 0.17 8.64 -6.53
N GLY A 213 -1.03 8.47 -7.10
CA GLY A 213 -1.51 9.20 -8.28
C GLY A 213 -1.96 10.64 -8.03
N GLY A 214 -1.75 11.20 -6.83
CA GLY A 214 -2.00 12.63 -6.55
C GLY A 214 -3.16 12.93 -5.59
N CYS A 215 -3.49 12.00 -4.69
CA CYS A 215 -4.59 12.14 -3.73
C CYS A 215 -5.97 12.37 -4.39
N ILE A 216 -6.24 11.65 -5.49
CA ILE A 216 -7.44 11.83 -6.31
C ILE A 216 -8.55 10.89 -5.80
N PRO A 217 -9.69 11.40 -5.29
CA PRO A 217 -10.79 10.57 -4.85
C PRO A 217 -11.54 9.94 -6.03
N ALA A 218 -12.01 8.70 -5.86
CA ALA A 218 -12.91 8.11 -6.83
C ALA A 218 -14.28 8.79 -6.79
N HIS A 219 -14.90 8.96 -7.96
CA HIS A 219 -16.30 9.34 -8.04
C HIS A 219 -17.18 8.20 -7.47
N PRO A 220 -18.21 8.50 -6.66
CA PRO A 220 -19.05 7.47 -6.06
C PRO A 220 -19.63 6.48 -7.08
N ASP A 221 -20.07 6.97 -8.24
CA ASP A 221 -20.66 6.14 -9.28
C ASP A 221 -19.63 5.26 -9.99
N TYR A 222 -18.37 5.67 -10.04
CA TYR A 222 -17.28 4.90 -10.63
C TYR A 222 -17.07 3.59 -9.86
N LEU A 223 -16.80 3.66 -8.54
CA LEU A 223 -16.54 2.46 -7.74
C LEU A 223 -17.76 1.53 -7.67
N LYS A 224 -18.97 2.08 -7.61
CA LYS A 224 -20.20 1.28 -7.65
C LYS A 224 -20.33 0.54 -8.98
N GLY A 225 -20.10 1.22 -10.10
CA GLY A 225 -20.12 0.60 -11.42
C GLY A 225 -19.08 -0.51 -11.58
N ILE A 226 -17.86 -0.31 -11.05
CA ILE A 226 -16.81 -1.34 -11.03
C ILE A 226 -17.22 -2.55 -10.17
N GLN A 227 -17.76 -2.33 -8.97
CA GLN A 227 -18.25 -3.40 -8.11
C GLN A 227 -19.37 -4.21 -8.77
N GLU A 228 -20.35 -3.53 -9.37
CA GLU A 228 -21.45 -4.19 -10.09
C GLU A 228 -20.93 -5.03 -11.27
N PHE A 229 -19.92 -4.52 -11.98
CA PHE A 229 -19.27 -5.26 -13.05
C PHE A 229 -18.57 -6.53 -12.53
N CYS A 230 -17.77 -6.42 -11.46
CA CYS A 230 -17.12 -7.57 -10.81
C CYS A 230 -18.15 -8.65 -10.45
N LYS A 231 -19.26 -8.24 -9.81
CA LYS A 231 -20.34 -9.15 -9.40
C LYS A 231 -20.98 -9.86 -10.59
N LYS A 232 -21.26 -9.15 -11.69
CA LYS A 232 -21.86 -9.73 -12.90
C LYS A 232 -20.88 -10.67 -13.63
N ASN A 233 -19.59 -10.39 -13.57
CA ASN A 233 -18.55 -11.10 -14.32
C ASN A 233 -17.91 -12.27 -13.54
N ASN A 234 -18.30 -12.53 -12.30
CA ASN A 234 -17.60 -13.45 -11.40
C ASN A 234 -16.09 -13.12 -11.34
N SER A 235 -15.77 -11.86 -11.10
CA SER A 235 -14.42 -11.35 -10.84
C SER A 235 -14.39 -10.75 -9.44
N LEU A 236 -13.24 -10.79 -8.77
CA LEU A 236 -13.15 -10.24 -7.42
C LEU A 236 -12.99 -8.72 -7.44
N PHE A 237 -13.70 -8.05 -6.55
CA PHE A 237 -13.50 -6.63 -6.25
C PHE A 237 -12.51 -6.45 -5.09
N ILE A 238 -11.31 -5.97 -5.40
CA ILE A 238 -10.21 -5.82 -4.44
C ILE A 238 -10.02 -4.32 -4.15
N LEU A 239 -10.23 -3.91 -2.90
CA LEU A 239 -9.96 -2.54 -2.48
C LEU A 239 -8.61 -2.43 -1.78
N ASP A 240 -7.74 -1.60 -2.34
CA ASP A 240 -6.49 -1.21 -1.72
C ASP A 240 -6.72 -0.03 -0.77
N GLU A 241 -6.82 -0.34 0.52
CA GLU A 241 -6.98 0.64 1.60
C GLU A 241 -5.69 0.78 2.42
N ILE A 242 -4.52 0.46 1.85
CA ILE A 242 -3.23 0.60 2.55
C ILE A 242 -3.00 2.05 3.00
N VAL A 243 -3.42 3.04 2.20
CA VAL A 243 -3.34 4.47 2.57
C VAL A 243 -4.56 4.91 3.36
N THR A 244 -5.77 4.58 2.91
CA THR A 244 -7.03 5.13 3.42
C THR A 244 -7.54 4.46 4.70
N GLY A 245 -7.21 3.19 4.92
CA GLY A 245 -7.61 2.40 6.07
C GLY A 245 -7.08 2.96 7.38
N PHE A 246 -7.96 3.04 8.39
CA PHE A 246 -7.70 3.62 9.71
C PHE A 246 -7.28 5.10 9.71
N ARG A 247 -7.39 5.79 8.56
CA ARG A 247 -7.01 7.21 8.42
C ARG A 247 -8.17 8.16 8.63
N PHE A 248 -9.27 7.91 7.92
CA PHE A 248 -10.43 8.81 7.91
C PHE A 248 -11.46 8.45 8.98
N LYS A 249 -11.44 7.20 9.43
CA LYS A 249 -12.28 6.67 10.50
C LYS A 249 -11.61 5.44 11.10
N PHE A 250 -12.15 4.95 12.21
CA PHE A 250 -11.81 3.63 12.70
C PHE A 250 -12.33 2.57 11.70
N GLY A 251 -11.41 1.84 11.07
CA GLY A 251 -11.69 0.92 9.98
C GLY A 251 -11.47 1.51 8.58
N CYS A 252 -12.09 0.90 7.58
CA CYS A 252 -11.94 1.28 6.17
C CYS A 252 -12.91 2.39 5.73
N LEU A 253 -12.58 3.04 4.60
CA LEU A 253 -13.40 4.08 3.99
C LEU A 253 -14.59 3.50 3.22
N TYR A 254 -14.43 2.34 2.57
CA TYR A 254 -15.43 1.73 1.68
C TYR A 254 -16.86 1.59 2.25
N PRO A 255 -17.09 1.35 3.57
CA PRO A 255 -18.46 1.27 4.09
C PRO A 255 -19.21 2.61 3.96
N THR A 256 -18.50 3.74 4.00
CA THR A 256 -19.10 5.07 3.80
C THR A 256 -19.46 5.34 2.35
N MET A 257 -18.94 4.53 1.43
CA MET A 257 -19.14 4.63 -0.02
C MET A 257 -20.20 3.62 -0.50
N ASN A 258 -20.81 2.85 0.41
CA ASN A 258 -21.73 1.75 0.12
C ASN A 258 -21.14 0.69 -0.81
N LEU A 259 -19.87 0.34 -0.56
CA LEU A 259 -19.16 -0.73 -1.25
C LEU A 259 -19.11 -1.99 -0.38
N ASP A 260 -19.01 -3.14 -1.04
CA ASP A 260 -18.89 -4.49 -0.48
C ASP A 260 -17.76 -5.23 -1.22
N PRO A 261 -16.48 -4.88 -0.96
CA PRO A 261 -15.35 -5.55 -1.59
C PRO A 261 -15.23 -7.01 -1.15
N ASP A 262 -14.66 -7.81 -2.02
CA ASP A 262 -14.36 -9.22 -1.75
C ASP A 262 -13.09 -9.37 -0.91
N ILE A 263 -12.09 -8.53 -1.20
CA ILE A 263 -10.80 -8.48 -0.52
C ILE A 263 -10.45 -7.02 -0.24
N VAL A 264 -9.87 -6.76 0.93
CA VAL A 264 -9.28 -5.48 1.31
C VAL A 264 -7.83 -5.70 1.71
N THR A 265 -6.95 -4.85 1.21
CA THR A 265 -5.55 -4.78 1.65
C THR A 265 -5.33 -3.58 2.56
N LEU A 266 -4.55 -3.79 3.62
CA LEU A 266 -4.17 -2.78 4.61
C LEU A 266 -2.67 -2.81 4.85
N GLY A 267 -2.14 -1.74 5.42
CA GLY A 267 -0.73 -1.64 5.82
C GLY A 267 -0.53 -0.35 6.60
N LYS A 268 0.64 0.27 6.45
CA LYS A 268 0.97 1.61 6.98
C LYS A 268 0.51 1.78 8.44
N ILE A 269 -0.62 2.47 8.66
CA ILE A 269 -1.16 2.81 9.99
C ILE A 269 -1.38 1.57 10.84
N VAL A 270 -1.83 0.45 10.24
CA VAL A 270 -2.14 -0.78 10.97
C VAL A 270 -0.91 -1.31 11.74
N GLY A 271 0.30 -1.03 11.25
CA GLY A 271 1.54 -1.47 11.89
C GLY A 271 1.98 -0.60 13.05
N GLY A 272 1.31 0.52 13.33
CA GLY A 272 1.74 1.48 14.35
C GLY A 272 3.17 1.99 14.12
N GLY A 273 3.61 2.08 12.86
CA GLY A 273 4.98 2.44 12.49
C GLY A 273 5.95 1.27 12.30
N MET A 274 5.50 0.02 12.47
CA MET A 274 6.28 -1.19 12.17
C MET A 274 5.90 -1.76 10.79
N PRO A 275 6.80 -2.53 10.14
CA PRO A 275 6.50 -3.21 8.88
C PRO A 275 5.32 -4.18 9.03
N ILE A 276 4.28 -3.97 8.25
CA ILE A 276 3.14 -4.87 8.15
C ILE A 276 2.40 -4.64 6.82
N GLY A 277 1.82 -5.72 6.31
CA GLY A 277 0.67 -5.68 5.43
C GLY A 277 -0.39 -6.66 5.92
N VAL A 278 -1.62 -6.42 5.53
CA VAL A 278 -2.77 -7.26 5.87
C VAL A 278 -3.57 -7.49 4.61
N MET A 279 -3.78 -8.75 4.26
CA MET A 279 -4.83 -9.13 3.30
C MET A 279 -5.98 -9.71 4.11
N CYS A 280 -7.17 -9.17 3.92
CA CYS A 280 -8.37 -9.64 4.60
C CYS A 280 -9.56 -9.66 3.64
N GLY A 281 -10.56 -10.48 3.92
CA GLY A 281 -11.70 -10.62 3.03
C GLY A 281 -12.69 -11.66 3.51
N LYS A 282 -13.72 -11.85 2.70
CA LYS A 282 -14.81 -12.78 2.96
C LYS A 282 -14.26 -14.20 3.13
N LYS A 283 -14.82 -14.95 4.08
CA LYS A 283 -14.30 -16.26 4.49
C LYS A 283 -14.19 -17.22 3.32
N GLU A 284 -15.22 -17.32 2.49
CA GLU A 284 -15.29 -18.21 1.33
C GLU A 284 -14.18 -17.95 0.31
N ILE A 285 -13.71 -16.71 0.21
CA ILE A 285 -12.62 -16.30 -0.67
C ILE A 285 -11.29 -16.62 -0.01
N MET A 286 -11.10 -16.16 1.22
CA MET A 286 -9.85 -16.33 1.96
C MET A 286 -9.53 -17.81 2.25
N GLU A 287 -10.53 -18.67 2.42
CA GLU A 287 -10.34 -20.11 2.64
C GLU A 287 -9.84 -20.87 1.40
N HIS A 288 -9.80 -20.23 0.22
CA HIS A 288 -9.06 -20.77 -0.93
C HIS A 288 -7.53 -20.79 -0.71
N SER A 289 -7.02 -20.12 0.32
CA SER A 289 -5.61 -20.20 0.77
C SER A 289 -5.37 -21.28 1.84
N ASN A 290 -6.37 -22.11 2.12
CA ASN A 290 -6.27 -23.14 3.15
C ASN A 290 -5.32 -24.27 2.71
N THR A 291 -4.31 -24.54 3.51
CA THR A 291 -3.26 -25.54 3.22
C THR A 291 -3.55 -26.93 3.79
N LYS A 292 -4.70 -27.12 4.47
CA LYS A 292 -5.12 -28.44 4.94
C LYS A 292 -5.28 -29.41 3.75
N GLY A 293 -4.68 -30.60 3.86
CA GLY A 293 -4.84 -31.67 2.87
C GLY A 293 -3.92 -31.61 1.64
N LYS A 294 -2.78 -30.89 1.70
CA LYS A 294 -1.73 -30.84 0.64
C LYS A 294 -2.22 -30.36 -0.74
N LYS A 295 -3.36 -29.65 -0.83
CA LYS A 295 -3.72 -28.97 -2.08
C LYS A 295 -2.74 -27.81 -2.30
N LYS A 296 -2.26 -27.64 -3.54
CA LYS A 296 -1.54 -26.42 -3.94
C LYS A 296 -2.56 -25.30 -4.11
N THR A 297 -2.94 -24.73 -2.99
CA THR A 297 -3.76 -23.52 -2.84
C THR A 297 -2.84 -22.32 -2.60
N GLU A 298 -3.36 -21.11 -2.73
CA GLU A 298 -2.58 -19.88 -2.51
C GLU A 298 -2.08 -19.71 -1.06
#